data_AF-A0A3B0SPB5-F1
#
_entry.id   AF-A0A3B0SPB5-F1
#
_cell.length_a   1.000
_cell.length_b   1.000
_cell.length_c   1.000
_cell.angle_alpha   90.00
_cell.angle_beta   90.00
_cell.angle_gamma   90.00
#
_symmetry.space_group_name_H-M   'P 1'
#
loop_
_entity.id
_entity.type
_entity.pdbx_description
1 polymer ?
#
loop_
_entity_poly.entity_id
_entity_poly.type
_entity_poly.pdbx_seq_one_letter_code
_entity_poly.pdbx_strand_id
1 'polypeptide(L)'
;MDDEGIFEQLFKMLQTSGPVNWKLAREVTKSLAGQPEPVDPTVAEEYRELAHVAEVKISLTTSLPSPPPGELNPTDRATWAAENQQSFRVLVEPLAEKFSSLTGSGGIPGIGDATGMDAMLAPLGPALLGIQAGTMVGFMAHRALGQFDTGVPAMDHDRPYVIVPN
;
A
#
# COMPACT_ATOMS: atom_id res chain seq x y z
N MET A 1 -28.29 -8.75 21.19
CA MET A 1 -28.81 -7.59 20.44
C MET A 1 -27.59 -6.75 20.07
N ASP A 2 -26.76 -7.25 19.13
CA ASP A 2 -25.57 -6.54 18.61
C ASP A 2 -25.31 -6.87 17.13
N ASP A 3 -25.93 -7.94 16.60
CA ASP A 3 -25.67 -8.42 15.23
C ASP A 3 -26.12 -7.42 14.15
N GLU A 4 -27.19 -6.66 14.39
CA GLU A 4 -27.77 -5.72 13.42
C GLU A 4 -26.80 -4.57 13.09
N GLY A 5 -25.97 -4.15 14.05
CA GLY A 5 -24.94 -3.13 13.85
C GLY A 5 -23.71 -3.64 13.09
N ILE A 6 -23.32 -4.90 13.31
CA ILE A 6 -22.15 -5.51 12.64
C ILE A 6 -22.40 -5.63 11.14
N PHE A 7 -23.59 -6.11 10.73
CA PHE A 7 -23.94 -6.24 9.31
C PHE A 7 -24.00 -4.88 8.60
N GLU A 8 -24.55 -3.85 9.24
CA GLU A 8 -24.59 -2.51 8.67
C GLU A 8 -23.18 -1.90 8.51
N GLN A 9 -22.31 -2.14 9.49
CA GLN A 9 -20.92 -1.68 9.47
C GLN A 9 -20.09 -2.41 8.39
N LEU A 10 -20.28 -3.72 8.24
CA LEU A 10 -19.70 -4.51 7.15
C LEU A 10 -20.18 -4.02 5.78
N PHE A 11 -21.48 -3.76 5.64
CA PHE A 11 -22.05 -3.26 4.39
C PHE A 11 -21.48 -1.88 4.04
N LYS A 12 -21.37 -0.96 5.01
CA LYS A 12 -20.70 0.34 4.85
C LYS A 12 -19.21 0.23 4.52
N MET A 13 -18.53 -0.84 4.95
CA MET A 13 -17.14 -1.09 4.57
C MET A 13 -17.02 -1.60 3.13
N LEU A 14 -17.99 -2.40 2.66
CA LEU A 14 -18.03 -2.93 1.30
C LEU A 14 -18.47 -1.89 0.27
N GLN A 15 -19.34 -0.96 0.66
CA GLN A 15 -19.77 0.14 -0.20
C GLN A 15 -18.66 1.19 -0.37
N THR A 16 -18.07 1.25 -1.56
CA THR A 16 -17.12 2.32 -1.91
C THR A 16 -17.35 2.87 -3.29
N SER A 17 -17.06 4.15 -3.46
CA SER A 17 -16.97 4.80 -4.76
C SER A 17 -15.60 4.53 -5.38
N GLY A 18 -15.58 3.86 -6.54
CA GLY A 18 -14.37 3.60 -7.32
C GLY A 18 -14.16 2.12 -7.67
N PRO A 19 -13.23 1.84 -8.60
CA PRO A 19 -12.99 0.47 -9.09
C PRO A 19 -12.29 -0.43 -8.06
N VAL A 20 -11.78 0.14 -6.96
CA VAL A 20 -11.08 -0.57 -5.87
C VAL A 20 -11.52 0.00 -4.52
N ASN A 21 -11.80 -0.89 -3.57
CA ASN A 21 -12.10 -0.53 -2.19
C ASN A 21 -10.79 -0.28 -1.40
N TRP A 22 -10.24 0.94 -1.53
CA TRP A 22 -9.00 1.33 -0.84
C TRP A 22 -9.14 1.43 0.67
N LYS A 23 -10.36 1.59 1.20
CA LYS A 23 -10.60 1.58 2.65
C LYS A 23 -10.33 0.18 3.20
N LEU A 24 -10.92 -0.84 2.58
CA LEU A 24 -10.68 -2.23 2.94
C LEU A 24 -9.22 -2.64 2.71
N ALA A 25 -8.63 -2.18 1.60
CA ALA A 25 -7.21 -2.39 1.35
C ALA A 25 -6.34 -1.88 2.51
N ARG A 26 -6.61 -0.68 3.05
CA ARG A 26 -5.87 -0.13 4.19
C ARG A 26 -5.98 -0.98 5.45
N GLU A 27 -7.18 -1.46 5.76
CA GLU A 27 -7.38 -2.32 6.93
C GLU A 27 -6.64 -3.65 6.79
N VAL A 28 -6.68 -4.27 5.61
CA VAL A 28 -5.93 -5.51 5.33
C VAL A 28 -4.43 -5.27 5.40
N THR A 29 -3.91 -4.19 4.81
CA THR A 29 -2.49 -3.83 4.89
C THR A 29 -2.03 -3.70 6.33
N LYS A 30 -2.76 -2.93 7.15
CA LYS A 30 -2.43 -2.74 8.57
C LYS A 30 -2.45 -4.07 9.33
N SER A 31 -3.47 -4.90 9.09
CA SER A 31 -3.59 -6.20 9.75
C SER A 31 -2.40 -7.12 9.45
N LEU A 32 -1.82 -7.05 8.25
CA LEU A 32 -0.71 -7.92 7.83
C LEU A 32 0.67 -7.32 8.11
N ALA A 33 0.83 -6.00 8.00
CA ALA A 33 2.08 -5.31 8.28
C ALA A 33 2.40 -5.29 9.78
N GLY A 34 1.37 -5.36 10.63
CA GLY A 34 1.49 -5.35 12.08
C GLY A 34 1.28 -3.96 12.68
N GLN A 35 1.60 -3.84 13.97
CA GLN A 35 1.49 -2.56 14.67
C GLN A 35 2.75 -1.71 14.40
N PRO A 36 2.62 -0.37 14.35
CA PRO A 36 3.76 0.52 14.32
C PRO A 36 4.68 0.29 15.52
N GLU A 37 5.95 0.10 15.23
CA GLU A 37 7.01 -0.06 16.23
C GLU A 37 7.98 1.12 16.07
N PRO A 38 7.91 2.15 16.95
CA PRO A 38 8.75 3.32 16.81
C PRO A 38 10.24 2.96 16.80
N VAL A 39 10.97 3.49 15.82
CA VAL A 39 12.43 3.32 15.74
C VAL A 39 13.09 4.03 16.92
N ASP A 40 14.01 3.34 17.60
CA ASP A 40 14.78 3.92 18.70
C ASP A 40 15.54 5.18 18.24
N PRO A 41 15.53 6.30 19.00
CA PRO A 41 16.15 7.54 18.58
C PRO A 41 17.66 7.44 18.30
N THR A 42 18.39 6.61 19.06
CA THR A 42 19.83 6.39 18.85
C THR A 42 20.06 5.61 17.56
N VAL A 43 19.28 4.55 17.32
CA VAL A 43 19.34 3.81 16.05
C VAL A 43 18.99 4.71 14.86
N ALA A 44 17.94 5.53 14.99
CA ALA A 44 17.56 6.47 13.94
C ALA A 44 18.69 7.46 13.59
N GLU A 45 19.46 7.90 14.60
CA GLU A 45 20.62 8.77 14.37
C GLU A 45 21.76 8.03 13.66
N GLU A 46 22.06 6.80 14.06
CA GLU A 46 23.07 5.96 13.37
C GLU A 46 22.74 5.80 11.87
N TYR A 47 21.48 5.56 11.51
CA TYR A 47 21.05 5.49 10.11
C TYR A 47 21.23 6.82 9.37
N ARG A 48 20.95 7.96 10.02
CA ARG A 48 21.15 9.29 9.43
C ARG A 48 22.64 9.57 9.19
N GLU A 49 23.51 9.24 10.14
CA GLU A 49 24.96 9.36 9.99
C GLU A 49 25.48 8.48 8.84
N LEU A 50 25.06 7.21 8.78
CA LEU A 50 25.45 6.28 7.72
C LEU A 50 25.01 6.77 6.33
N ALA A 51 23.78 7.29 6.21
CA ALA A 51 23.30 7.86 4.97
C ALA A 51 24.12 9.09 4.55
N HIS A 52 24.49 9.96 5.50
CA HIS A 52 25.36 11.10 5.21
C HIS A 52 26.75 10.65 4.72
N VAL A 53 27.35 9.62 5.33
CA VAL A 53 28.61 9.05 4.85
C VAL A 53 28.48 8.47 3.44
N ALA A 54 27.38 7.78 3.14
CA ALA A 54 27.10 7.25 1.81
C ALA A 54 26.94 8.38 0.77
N GLU A 55 26.22 9.44 1.12
CA GLU A 55 26.01 10.64 0.34
C GLU A 55 27.34 11.30 -0.09
N VAL A 56 28.24 11.52 0.86
CA VAL A 56 29.59 12.07 0.60
C VAL A 56 30.37 11.16 -0.36
N LYS A 57 30.32 9.84 -0.17
CA LYS A 57 31.03 8.90 -1.06
C LYS A 57 30.45 8.88 -2.48
N ILE A 58 29.13 8.92 -2.61
CA ILE A 58 28.44 8.91 -3.92
C ILE A 58 28.69 10.22 -4.66
N SER A 59 28.61 11.36 -3.98
CA SER A 59 28.87 12.68 -4.59
C SER A 59 30.31 12.86 -5.09
N LEU A 60 31.29 12.18 -4.48
CA LEU A 60 32.67 12.18 -4.97
C LEU A 60 32.87 11.41 -6.30
N THR A 61 31.93 10.54 -6.65
CA THR A 61 32.04 9.65 -7.82
C THR A 61 30.97 9.89 -8.88
N THR A 62 29.95 10.69 -8.58
CA THR A 62 28.80 10.97 -9.45
C THR A 62 28.49 12.46 -9.49
N SER A 63 27.88 12.93 -10.57
CA SER A 63 27.35 14.30 -10.67
C SER A 63 25.84 14.35 -10.42
N LEU A 64 25.30 13.37 -9.70
CA LEU A 64 23.88 13.30 -9.39
C LEU A 64 23.53 14.31 -8.29
N PRO A 65 22.32 14.91 -8.33
CA PRO A 65 21.85 15.76 -7.25
C PRO A 65 21.70 14.93 -5.97
N SER A 66 22.09 15.52 -4.85
CA SER A 66 21.99 14.93 -3.53
C SER A 66 20.84 15.55 -2.75
N PRO A 67 20.06 14.78 -1.96
CA PRO A 67 19.14 15.37 -0.99
C PRO A 67 19.93 16.15 0.08
N PRO A 68 19.35 17.20 0.69
CA PRO A 68 19.98 17.89 1.80
C PRO A 68 20.37 16.94 2.95
N PRO A 69 21.49 17.21 3.65
CA PRO A 69 21.93 16.39 4.78
C PRO A 69 20.86 16.27 5.88
N GLY A 70 20.72 15.08 6.45
CA GLY A 70 19.80 14.82 7.56
C GLY A 70 18.33 14.60 7.16
N GLU A 71 18.03 14.53 5.86
CA GLU A 71 16.65 14.30 5.39
C GLU A 71 16.19 12.84 5.43
N LEU A 72 17.09 11.88 5.70
CA LEU A 72 16.70 10.47 5.80
C LEU A 72 15.70 10.28 6.95
N ASN A 73 14.59 9.62 6.65
CA ASN A 73 13.59 9.17 7.60
C ASN A 73 13.73 7.65 7.86
N PRO A 74 14.38 7.22 8.95
CA PRO A 74 14.30 5.84 9.42
C PRO A 74 12.88 5.55 9.91
N THR A 75 12.24 4.53 9.34
CA THR A 75 10.85 4.17 9.65
C THR A 75 10.71 2.67 9.90
N ASP A 76 9.58 2.26 10.44
CA ASP A 76 9.24 0.86 10.63
C ASP A 76 8.38 0.32 9.48
N ARG A 77 8.27 -1.01 9.39
CA ARG A 77 7.53 -1.69 8.32
C ARG A 77 6.03 -1.32 8.27
N ALA A 78 5.39 -1.12 9.42
CA ALA A 78 3.96 -0.86 9.47
C ALA A 78 3.66 0.59 9.07
N THR A 79 4.48 1.53 9.52
CA THR A 79 4.44 2.92 9.05
C THR A 79 4.72 3.00 7.55
N TRP A 80 5.77 2.33 7.06
CA TRP A 80 6.06 2.24 5.63
C TRP A 80 4.87 1.73 4.81
N ALA A 81 4.23 0.65 5.25
CA ALA A 81 3.10 0.04 4.55
C ALA A 81 1.90 0.99 4.47
N ALA A 82 1.64 1.73 5.56
CA ALA A 82 0.57 2.72 5.62
C ALA A 82 0.81 3.91 4.67
N GLU A 83 2.05 4.40 4.60
CA GLU A 83 2.44 5.54 3.76
C GLU A 83 2.51 5.15 2.27
N ASN A 84 3.00 3.95 1.95
CA ASN A 84 3.27 3.56 0.56
C ASN A 84 2.11 2.88 -0.15
N GLN A 85 1.03 2.51 0.56
CA GLN A 85 -0.14 1.91 -0.08
C GLN A 85 -0.75 2.79 -1.18
N GLN A 86 -0.71 4.11 -1.00
CA GLN A 86 -1.25 5.05 -1.99
C GLN A 86 -0.43 5.03 -3.30
N SER A 87 0.87 4.76 -3.24
CA SER A 87 1.72 4.66 -4.43
C SER A 87 1.29 3.54 -5.38
N PHE A 88 0.77 2.43 -4.83
CA PHE A 88 0.31 1.29 -5.63
C PHE A 88 -0.98 1.54 -6.42
N ARG A 89 -1.69 2.65 -6.15
CA ARG A 89 -2.87 3.02 -6.95
C ARG A 89 -2.56 3.18 -8.42
N VAL A 90 -1.39 3.74 -8.74
CA VAL A 90 -0.91 3.93 -10.12
C VAL A 90 -0.86 2.63 -10.90
N LEU A 91 -0.64 1.50 -10.22
CA LEU A 91 -0.62 0.18 -10.84
C LEU A 91 -1.98 -0.51 -10.79
N VAL A 92 -2.69 -0.43 -9.67
CA VAL A 92 -3.91 -1.20 -9.42
C VAL A 92 -5.13 -0.57 -10.08
N GLU A 93 -5.28 0.76 -10.07
CA GLU A 93 -6.48 1.42 -10.62
C GLU A 93 -6.66 1.20 -12.13
N PRO A 94 -5.64 1.35 -13.00
CA PRO A 94 -5.80 1.08 -14.42
C PRO A 94 -6.17 -0.38 -14.72
N LEU A 95 -5.67 -1.32 -13.92
CA LEU A 95 -6.03 -2.73 -14.04
C LEU A 95 -7.49 -2.98 -13.63
N ALA A 96 -7.91 -2.37 -12.52
CA ALA A 96 -9.26 -2.49 -11.99
C ALA A 96 -10.32 -1.89 -12.93
N GLU A 97 -10.01 -0.77 -13.59
CA GLU A 97 -10.86 -0.15 -14.61
C GLU A 97 -11.02 -1.05 -15.83
N LYS A 98 -9.93 -1.64 -16.33
CA LYS A 98 -9.97 -2.61 -17.43
C LYS A 98 -10.76 -3.86 -17.05
N PHE A 99 -10.59 -4.34 -15.82
CA PHE A 99 -11.34 -5.51 -15.35
C PHE A 99 -12.84 -5.19 -15.26
N SER A 100 -13.20 -4.01 -14.74
CA SER A 100 -14.59 -3.57 -14.62
C SER A 100 -15.27 -3.41 -15.98
N SER A 101 -14.56 -2.93 -17.00
CA SER A 101 -15.12 -2.80 -18.36
C SER A 101 -15.34 -4.16 -19.04
N LEU A 102 -14.49 -5.15 -18.74
CA LEU A 102 -14.67 -6.53 -19.20
C LEU A 102 -15.84 -7.22 -18.49
N THR A 103 -15.98 -7.05 -17.18
CA THR A 103 -17.08 -7.67 -16.40
C THR A 103 -18.42 -6.99 -16.60
N GLY A 104 -18.43 -5.68 -16.90
CA GLY A 104 -19.66 -4.92 -17.21
C GLY A 104 -20.28 -5.29 -18.56
N SER A 105 -19.56 -6.02 -19.42
CA SER A 105 -20.04 -6.48 -20.73
C SER A 105 -20.34 -7.99 -20.79
N GLY A 106 -20.11 -8.76 -19.72
CA GLY A 106 -20.35 -10.21 -19.76
C GLY A 106 -20.00 -11.01 -18.51
N GLY A 107 -20.17 -10.46 -17.31
CA GLY A 107 -19.95 -11.20 -16.06
C GLY A 107 -18.47 -11.43 -15.73
N ILE A 108 -18.20 -12.00 -14.55
CA ILE A 108 -16.84 -12.32 -14.10
C ILE A 108 -16.36 -13.59 -14.82
N PRO A 109 -15.21 -13.59 -15.53
CA PRO A 109 -14.72 -14.79 -16.20
C PRO A 109 -14.57 -15.96 -15.21
N GLY A 110 -15.31 -17.05 -15.43
CA GLY A 110 -15.32 -18.24 -14.57
C GLY A 110 -16.49 -18.34 -13.58
N ILE A 111 -17.31 -17.29 -13.45
CA ILE A 111 -18.61 -17.34 -12.80
C ILE A 111 -19.63 -17.31 -13.93
N GLY A 112 -20.10 -18.50 -14.34
CA GLY A 112 -20.91 -18.68 -15.54
C GLY A 112 -22.19 -17.84 -15.54
N ASP A 113 -22.74 -17.63 -16.75
CA ASP A 113 -24.00 -16.93 -17.04
C ASP A 113 -25.11 -17.37 -16.06
N ALA A 114 -25.32 -16.61 -14.97
CA ALA A 114 -26.26 -16.96 -13.91
C ALA A 114 -27.09 -15.74 -13.49
N THR A 115 -28.14 -15.51 -14.28
CA THR A 115 -29.48 -15.08 -13.85
C THR A 115 -29.53 -14.29 -12.52
N GLY A 116 -29.50 -12.96 -12.59
CA GLY A 116 -29.90 -12.05 -11.49
C GLY A 116 -28.95 -11.97 -10.28
N MET A 117 -28.05 -12.93 -10.10
CA MET A 117 -27.05 -12.93 -9.00
C MET A 117 -25.90 -11.95 -9.29
N ASP A 118 -25.59 -11.69 -10.56
CA ASP A 118 -24.52 -10.77 -10.98
C ASP A 118 -24.70 -9.34 -10.45
N ALA A 119 -25.94 -8.85 -10.40
CA ALA A 119 -26.25 -7.53 -9.84
C ALA A 119 -25.99 -7.45 -8.32
N MET A 120 -26.08 -8.59 -7.63
CA MET A 120 -25.85 -8.70 -6.19
C MET A 120 -24.36 -8.88 -5.86
N LEU A 121 -23.58 -9.45 -6.80
CA LEU A 121 -22.14 -9.69 -6.67
C LEU A 121 -21.27 -8.55 -7.22
N ALA A 122 -21.80 -7.70 -8.11
CA ALA A 122 -21.07 -6.57 -8.67
C ALA A 122 -20.39 -5.65 -7.64
N PRO A 123 -20.99 -5.35 -6.46
CA PRO A 123 -20.32 -4.56 -5.41
C PRO A 123 -19.13 -5.27 -4.75
N LEU A 124 -18.99 -6.59 -4.89
CA LEU A 124 -17.90 -7.37 -4.30
C LEU A 124 -16.60 -7.27 -5.09
N GLY A 125 -16.66 -6.91 -6.39
CA GLY A 125 -15.48 -6.77 -7.24
C GLY A 125 -14.45 -5.77 -6.67
N PRO A 126 -14.83 -4.51 -6.41
CA PRO A 126 -13.94 -3.53 -5.79
C PRO A 126 -13.41 -3.96 -4.42
N ALA A 127 -14.23 -4.67 -3.62
CA ALA A 127 -13.82 -5.20 -2.32
C ALA A 127 -12.72 -6.27 -2.45
N LEU A 128 -12.87 -7.23 -3.35
CA LEU A 128 -11.87 -8.27 -3.61
C LEU A 128 -10.56 -7.67 -4.11
N LEU A 129 -10.61 -6.72 -5.04
CA LEU A 129 -9.41 -6.02 -5.51
C LEU A 129 -8.74 -5.25 -4.37
N GLY A 130 -9.52 -4.63 -3.49
CA GLY A 130 -9.01 -3.99 -2.28
C GLY A 130 -8.29 -4.97 -1.35
N ILE A 131 -8.88 -6.14 -1.08
CA ILE A 131 -8.26 -7.19 -0.26
C ILE A 131 -6.93 -7.64 -0.89
N GLN A 132 -6.89 -7.89 -2.20
CA GLN A 132 -5.68 -8.35 -2.88
C GLN A 132 -4.59 -7.28 -2.87
N ALA A 133 -4.94 -6.01 -3.14
CA ALA A 133 -4.01 -4.90 -3.07
C ALA A 133 -3.45 -4.71 -1.65
N GLY A 134 -4.31 -4.76 -0.62
CA GLY A 134 -3.88 -4.67 0.77
C GLY A 134 -3.00 -5.84 1.21
N THR A 135 -3.32 -7.05 0.75
CA THR A 135 -2.54 -8.26 1.02
C THR A 135 -1.14 -8.16 0.43
N MET A 136 -1.03 -7.72 -0.83
CA MET A 136 0.23 -7.50 -1.50
C MET A 136 1.12 -6.53 -0.72
N VAL A 137 0.61 -5.32 -0.40
CA VAL A 137 1.40 -4.29 0.31
C VAL A 137 1.77 -4.76 1.72
N GLY A 138 0.83 -5.39 2.44
CA GLY A 138 1.07 -5.94 3.78
C GLY A 138 2.18 -6.99 3.81
N PHE A 139 2.23 -7.90 2.83
CA PHE A 139 3.34 -8.86 2.73
C PHE A 139 4.66 -8.22 2.29
N MET A 140 4.60 -7.23 1.40
CA MET A 140 5.79 -6.49 0.97
C MET A 140 6.45 -5.75 2.14
N ALA A 141 5.67 -5.28 3.12
CA ALA A 141 6.19 -4.61 4.32
C ALA A 141 7.23 -5.44 5.08
N HIS A 142 7.15 -6.77 5.02
CA HIS A 142 8.11 -7.68 5.67
C HIS A 142 9.39 -7.92 4.87
N ARG A 143 9.46 -7.41 3.64
CA ARG A 143 10.59 -7.60 2.73
C ARG A 143 11.23 -6.29 2.27
N ALA A 144 10.44 -5.22 2.28
CA ALA A 144 10.88 -3.91 1.84
C ALA A 144 12.04 -3.41 2.71
N LEU A 145 13.08 -2.88 2.07
CA LEU A 145 14.23 -2.28 2.75
C LEU A 145 14.22 -0.74 2.74
N GLY A 146 13.50 -0.11 1.81
CA GLY A 146 13.45 1.34 1.70
C GLY A 146 12.75 1.83 0.45
N GLN A 147 12.96 3.11 0.12
CA GLN A 147 12.19 3.84 -0.88
C GLN A 147 12.18 3.23 -2.29
N PHE A 148 13.30 2.66 -2.73
CA PHE A 148 13.46 2.21 -4.12
C PHE A 148 13.26 0.71 -4.32
N ASP A 149 12.88 -0.03 -3.27
CA ASP A 149 12.84 -1.49 -3.32
C ASP A 149 11.66 -2.04 -4.14
N THR A 150 10.57 -1.28 -4.24
CA THR A 150 9.34 -1.72 -4.94
C THR A 150 9.34 -1.39 -6.43
N GLY A 151 10.23 -0.50 -6.87
CA GLY A 151 10.21 0.07 -8.23
C GLY A 151 8.99 0.95 -8.53
N VAL A 152 8.09 1.15 -7.57
CA VAL A 152 6.94 2.04 -7.69
C VAL A 152 7.36 3.44 -7.25
N PRO A 153 7.01 4.50 -8.00
CA PRO A 153 7.26 5.87 -7.54
C PRO A 153 6.63 6.08 -6.16
N ALA A 154 7.43 6.52 -5.19
CA ALA A 154 6.90 6.93 -3.89
C ALA A 154 6.10 8.21 -4.08
N MET A 155 4.78 8.09 -4.15
CA MET A 155 3.87 9.24 -4.20
C MET A 155 3.86 9.89 -2.81
N ASP A 156 3.78 11.22 -2.75
CA ASP A 156 3.63 11.98 -1.50
C ASP A 156 4.79 11.83 -0.49
N HIS A 157 6.01 11.52 -0.96
CA HIS A 157 7.21 11.50 -0.12
C HIS A 157 8.21 12.57 -0.57
N ASP A 158 8.38 13.60 0.26
CA ASP A 158 9.36 14.68 0.01
C ASP A 158 10.77 14.31 0.49
N ARG A 159 10.92 13.20 1.24
CA ARG A 159 12.17 12.82 1.91
C ARG A 159 12.51 11.36 1.68
N PRO A 160 13.81 11.02 1.56
CA PRO A 160 14.24 9.64 1.47
C PRO A 160 13.96 8.89 2.78
N TYR A 161 13.57 7.63 2.68
CA TYR A 161 13.30 6.80 3.85
C TYR A 161 13.95 5.42 3.72
N VAL A 162 14.27 4.83 4.89
CA VAL A 162 14.81 3.49 5.03
C VAL A 162 14.02 2.75 6.08
N ILE A 163 13.76 1.47 5.86
CA ILE A 163 13.07 0.63 6.83
C ILE A 163 14.12 0.04 7.75
N VAL A 164 14.02 0.35 9.04
CA VAL A 164 14.89 -0.23 10.06
C VAL A 164 14.35 -1.62 10.40
N PRO A 165 15.18 -2.69 10.30
CA PRO A 165 14.77 -4.01 10.75
C PRO A 165 14.48 -4.00 12.26
N ASN A 166 13.37 -4.61 12.66
CA ASN A 166 13.03 -4.83 14.06
C ASN A 166 13.82 -6.00 14.66
#